data_AF-A0A6A3MFL5-F1
#
_entry.id   AF-A0A6A3MFL5-F1
#
_cell.length_a   1.000
_cell.length_b   1.000
_cell.length_c   1.000
_cell.angle_alpha   90.00
_cell.angle_beta   90.00
_cell.angle_gamma   90.00
#
_symmetry.space_group_name_H-M   'P 1'
#
loop_
_entity.id
_entity.type
_entity.pdbx_description
1 polymer ?
#
loop_
_entity_poly.entity_id
_entity_poly.type
_entity_poly.pdbx_seq_one_letter_code
_entity_poly.pdbx_strand_id
1 'polypeptide(L)'
;MAAFADWANPHHPWQLVRVKLPAETCTFGVGEFTKGVTVSVRATGQALLVRLWRQFQGTSTDATEKADLGFALWERRHWAKVSAVEAYFDDLAARHGRRNPTPLKLRRLWQEYNRGRNYRADRLRQQRMKRLWTGCIEYNREPRLFHTETPLEPSYLQYSFEVLEWTPRKSDWVAEVTELDARQPWHNYWTPTKTSLKAP
;
A
#
# COMPACT_ATOMS: atom_id res chain seq x y z
N MET A 1 -6.33 15.74 -2.11
CA MET A 1 -5.71 15.16 -0.88
C MET A 1 -6.67 14.33 -0.05
N ALA A 2 -7.81 14.85 0.46
CA ALA A 2 -8.74 14.04 1.28
C ALA A 2 -9.23 12.77 0.56
N ALA A 3 -9.65 12.89 -0.71
CA ALA A 3 -10.02 11.74 -1.53
C ALA A 3 -8.88 10.73 -1.79
N PHE A 4 -7.63 11.19 -1.75
CA PHE A 4 -6.44 10.34 -1.88
C PHE A 4 -6.10 9.64 -0.55
N ALA A 5 -6.42 10.25 0.58
CA ALA A 5 -6.28 9.64 1.90
C ALA A 5 -7.37 8.60 2.18
N ASP A 6 -8.56 8.77 1.58
CA ASP A 6 -9.69 7.85 1.67
C ASP A 6 -9.50 6.63 0.76
N TRP A 7 -8.54 5.78 1.11
CA TRP A 7 -8.24 4.56 0.38
C TRP A 7 -9.31 3.47 0.51
N ALA A 8 -10.29 3.64 1.41
CA ALA A 8 -11.45 2.76 1.53
C ALA A 8 -12.50 3.01 0.44
N ASN A 9 -12.47 4.19 -0.20
CA ASN A 9 -13.34 4.53 -1.32
C ASN A 9 -13.16 3.52 -2.47
N PRO A 10 -14.22 2.81 -2.93
CA PRO A 10 -14.14 1.84 -4.02
C PRO A 10 -13.57 2.38 -5.35
N HIS A 11 -13.63 3.69 -5.56
CA HIS A 11 -13.09 4.37 -6.73
C HIS A 11 -11.64 4.83 -6.56
N HIS A 12 -11.04 4.64 -5.38
CA HIS A 12 -9.64 4.96 -5.15
C HIS A 12 -8.74 4.07 -6.04
N PRO A 13 -7.65 4.59 -6.64
CA PRO A 13 -6.79 3.82 -7.54
C PRO A 13 -6.29 2.49 -6.94
N TRP A 14 -5.87 2.48 -5.66
CA TRP A 14 -5.56 1.24 -4.94
C TRP A 14 -6.69 0.20 -4.97
N GLN A 15 -7.95 0.60 -4.75
CA GLN A 15 -9.08 -0.34 -4.77
C GLN A 15 -9.28 -0.93 -6.18
N LEU A 16 -9.09 -0.12 -7.22
CA LEU A 16 -9.16 -0.57 -8.61
C LEU A 16 -8.04 -1.56 -8.98
N VAL A 17 -6.87 -1.47 -8.36
CA VAL A 17 -5.78 -2.45 -8.49
C VAL A 17 -6.10 -3.71 -7.69
N ARG A 18 -6.52 -3.54 -6.43
CA ARG A 18 -6.80 -4.62 -5.48
C ARG A 18 -7.79 -5.64 -6.01
N VAL A 19 -8.88 -5.21 -6.63
CA VAL A 19 -9.92 -6.12 -7.17
C VAL A 19 -9.47 -6.96 -8.36
N LYS A 20 -8.30 -6.68 -8.95
CA LYS A 20 -7.72 -7.44 -10.07
C LYS A 20 -6.71 -8.48 -9.63
N LEU A 21 -6.33 -8.44 -8.36
CA LEU A 21 -5.42 -9.39 -7.78
C LEU A 21 -6.09 -10.77 -7.71
N PRO A 22 -5.32 -11.87 -7.88
CA PRO A 22 -5.82 -13.22 -7.62
C PRO A 22 -6.52 -13.32 -6.26
N ALA A 23 -7.73 -13.91 -6.26
CA ALA A 23 -8.55 -14.05 -5.06
C ALA A 23 -8.06 -15.16 -4.10
N GLU A 24 -7.13 -15.99 -4.56
CA GLU A 24 -6.52 -17.09 -3.83
C GLU A 24 -4.99 -16.95 -3.85
N THR A 25 -4.34 -17.58 -2.89
CA THR A 25 -2.87 -17.63 -2.79
C THR A 25 -2.31 -18.54 -3.88
N CYS A 26 -1.20 -18.16 -4.51
CA CYS A 26 -0.59 -18.96 -5.58
C CYS A 26 0.65 -19.74 -5.11
N THR A 27 1.33 -19.31 -4.04
CA THR A 27 2.60 -19.93 -3.60
C THR A 27 2.48 -20.72 -2.28
N PHE A 28 1.32 -20.71 -1.63
CA PHE A 28 1.06 -21.50 -0.42
C PHE A 28 -0.43 -21.82 -0.28
N GLY A 29 -0.76 -22.87 0.46
CA GLY A 29 -2.16 -23.23 0.75
C GLY A 29 -2.75 -22.44 1.92
N VAL A 30 -4.06 -22.19 1.88
CA VAL A 30 -4.78 -21.56 3.01
C VAL A 30 -5.14 -22.55 4.12
N GLY A 31 -5.18 -23.86 3.85
CA GLY A 31 -5.49 -24.89 4.84
C GLY A 31 -6.85 -24.67 5.51
N GLU A 32 -6.90 -24.83 6.83
CA GLU A 32 -8.11 -24.60 7.64
C GLU A 32 -8.45 -23.11 7.82
N PHE A 33 -7.55 -22.18 7.44
CA PHE A 33 -7.70 -20.75 7.62
C PHE A 33 -8.57 -20.12 6.50
N THR A 34 -9.76 -20.69 6.29
CA THR A 34 -10.75 -20.22 5.32
C THR A 34 -11.39 -18.90 5.76
N LYS A 35 -12.17 -18.28 4.85
CA LYS A 35 -12.80 -16.97 5.07
C LYS A 35 -13.62 -16.96 6.38
N GLY A 36 -13.38 -15.95 7.22
CA GLY A 36 -14.08 -15.79 8.51
C GLY A 36 -13.37 -16.42 9.72
N VAL A 37 -12.34 -17.24 9.51
CA VAL A 37 -11.54 -17.80 10.61
C VAL A 37 -10.60 -16.74 11.16
N THR A 38 -10.76 -16.37 12.44
CA THR A 38 -9.85 -15.47 13.16
C THR A 38 -8.46 -16.10 13.30
N VAL A 39 -7.43 -15.37 12.90
CA VAL A 39 -6.04 -15.80 13.09
C VAL A 39 -5.39 -15.02 14.22
N SER A 40 -4.70 -15.71 15.13
CA SER A 40 -4.00 -15.08 16.27
C SER A 40 -2.90 -14.11 15.83
N VAL A 41 -2.68 -13.04 16.59
CA VAL A 41 -1.56 -12.10 16.37
C VAL A 41 -0.21 -12.79 16.51
N ARG A 42 -0.16 -13.83 17.35
CA ARG A 42 1.02 -14.65 17.63
C ARG A 42 1.13 -15.88 16.70
N ALA A 43 0.28 -15.97 15.69
CA ALA A 43 0.32 -17.06 14.73
C ALA A 43 1.70 -17.19 14.06
N THR A 44 2.12 -18.42 13.82
CA THR A 44 3.36 -18.83 13.16
C THR A 44 3.03 -19.77 11.99
N GLY A 45 4.03 -20.15 11.20
CA GLY A 45 3.85 -21.09 10.09
C GLY A 45 2.80 -20.61 9.08
N GLN A 46 2.01 -21.55 8.56
CA GLN A 46 0.98 -21.29 7.55
C GLN A 46 -0.06 -20.25 8.00
N ALA A 47 -0.45 -20.25 9.27
CA ALA A 47 -1.39 -19.28 9.83
C ALA A 47 -0.88 -17.84 9.68
N LEU A 48 0.43 -17.62 9.88
CA LEU A 48 1.05 -16.31 9.66
C LEU A 48 0.98 -15.89 8.19
N LEU A 49 1.26 -16.81 7.25
CA LEU A 49 1.19 -16.50 5.82
C LEU A 49 -0.21 -16.07 5.39
N VAL A 50 -1.24 -16.81 5.82
CA VAL A 50 -2.64 -16.47 5.53
C VAL A 50 -3.00 -15.11 6.12
N ARG A 51 -2.60 -14.85 7.38
CA ARG A 51 -2.85 -13.55 8.03
C ARG A 51 -2.19 -12.38 7.30
N LEU A 52 -0.96 -12.55 6.84
CA LEU A 52 -0.26 -11.50 6.08
C LEU A 52 -0.91 -11.29 4.72
N TRP A 53 -1.27 -12.36 4.02
CA TRP A 53 -1.97 -12.29 2.75
C TRP A 53 -3.30 -11.55 2.85
N ARG A 54 -4.15 -11.84 3.85
CA ARG A 54 -5.41 -11.09 4.07
C ARG A 54 -5.17 -9.60 4.30
N GLN A 55 -4.15 -9.25 5.07
CA GLN A 55 -3.77 -7.84 5.28
C GLN A 55 -3.27 -7.17 3.98
N PHE A 56 -2.61 -7.92 3.09
CA PHE A 56 -2.21 -7.44 1.76
C PHE A 56 -3.39 -7.35 0.78
N GLN A 57 -4.34 -8.28 0.83
CA GLN A 57 -5.58 -8.26 0.04
C GLN A 57 -6.58 -7.21 0.51
N GLY A 58 -6.44 -6.72 1.73
CA GLY A 58 -7.46 -5.89 2.35
C GLY A 58 -8.73 -6.67 2.72
N THR A 59 -8.62 -7.99 2.99
CA THR A 59 -9.74 -8.91 3.30
C THR A 59 -9.69 -9.44 4.73
N SER A 60 -9.05 -8.68 5.62
CA SER A 60 -8.91 -9.04 7.01
C SER A 60 -10.24 -9.29 7.72
N THR A 61 -10.25 -10.21 8.67
CA THR A 61 -11.49 -10.70 9.30
C THR A 61 -11.85 -10.04 10.62
N ASP A 62 -10.90 -9.36 11.28
CA ASP A 62 -11.11 -8.76 12.60
C ASP A 62 -10.28 -7.49 12.83
N ALA A 63 -10.57 -6.77 13.93
CA ALA A 63 -9.92 -5.50 14.28
C ALA A 63 -8.41 -5.62 14.58
N THR A 64 -7.91 -6.81 14.93
CA THR A 64 -6.48 -7.05 15.18
C THR A 64 -5.71 -7.24 13.87
N GLU A 65 -6.41 -7.61 12.81
CA GLU A 65 -5.86 -7.84 11.49
C GLU A 65 -6.08 -6.59 10.61
N LYS A 66 -5.36 -5.51 10.86
CA LYS A 66 -5.54 -4.28 10.06
C LYS A 66 -5.20 -4.49 8.57
N ALA A 67 -6.13 -4.16 7.69
CA ALA A 67 -6.14 -4.46 6.26
C ALA A 67 -5.43 -3.42 5.36
N ASP A 68 -4.34 -2.83 5.86
CA ASP A 68 -3.65 -1.67 5.29
C ASP A 68 -2.30 -1.99 4.63
N LEU A 69 -1.80 -3.23 4.72
CA LEU A 69 -0.49 -3.58 4.17
C LEU A 69 -0.45 -3.52 2.64
N GLY A 70 -1.55 -3.91 1.99
CA GLY A 70 -1.68 -3.78 0.54
C GLY A 70 -1.65 -2.32 0.09
N PHE A 71 -2.41 -1.47 0.79
CA PHE A 71 -2.38 -0.03 0.55
C PHE A 71 -1.00 0.56 0.79
N ALA A 72 -0.29 0.13 1.83
CA ALA A 72 1.08 0.58 2.11
C ALA A 72 2.06 0.21 0.97
N LEU A 73 1.91 -0.98 0.36
CA LEU A 73 2.70 -1.36 -0.84
C LEU A 73 2.40 -0.44 -2.01
N TRP A 74 1.12 -0.15 -2.22
CA TRP A 74 0.68 0.76 -3.27
C TRP A 74 1.19 2.19 -3.02
N GLU A 75 1.10 2.71 -1.80
CA GLU A 75 1.65 4.03 -1.42
C GLU A 75 3.16 4.12 -1.61
N ARG A 76 3.90 3.04 -1.33
CA ARG A 76 5.35 2.98 -1.58
C ARG A 76 5.69 3.16 -3.06
N ARG A 77 4.79 2.72 -3.95
CA ARG A 77 4.88 2.94 -5.39
C ARG A 77 4.26 4.28 -5.82
N HIS A 78 3.58 5.00 -4.94
CA HIS A 78 2.90 6.28 -5.24
C HIS A 78 3.28 7.34 -4.21
N TRP A 79 4.58 7.45 -3.94
CA TRP A 79 5.05 8.23 -2.82
C TRP A 79 5.05 9.73 -3.15
N ALA A 80 4.03 10.43 -2.66
CA ALA A 80 3.98 11.89 -2.81
C ALA A 80 5.21 12.53 -2.13
N LYS A 81 6.01 13.26 -2.91
CA LYS A 81 7.25 13.88 -2.46
C LYS A 81 6.98 14.93 -1.38
N VAL A 82 7.46 14.68 -0.16
CA VAL A 82 7.14 15.51 1.03
C VAL A 82 7.57 16.95 0.82
N SER A 83 8.82 17.15 0.39
CA SER A 83 9.39 18.48 0.19
C SER A 83 8.63 19.29 -0.86
N ALA A 84 8.15 18.65 -1.93
CA ALA A 84 7.37 19.34 -2.95
C ALA A 84 6.00 19.80 -2.45
N VAL A 85 5.33 18.96 -1.65
CA VAL A 85 4.04 19.31 -1.04
C VAL A 85 4.19 20.42 0.01
N GLU A 86 5.25 20.38 0.80
CA GLU A 86 5.54 21.42 1.79
C GLU A 86 5.89 22.76 1.15
N ALA A 87 6.73 22.75 0.11
CA ALA A 87 7.07 23.93 -0.67
C ALA A 87 5.83 24.57 -1.32
N TYR A 88 4.91 23.77 -1.84
CA TYR A 88 3.63 24.27 -2.35
C TYR A 88 2.82 25.01 -1.28
N PHE A 89 2.79 24.51 -0.04
CA PHE A 89 2.10 25.20 1.05
C PHE A 89 2.79 26.48 1.49
N ASP A 90 4.12 26.52 1.47
CA ASP A 90 4.87 27.74 1.77
C ASP A 90 4.62 28.83 0.73
N ASP A 91 4.61 28.48 -0.56
CA ASP A 91 4.21 29.39 -1.65
C ASP A 91 2.77 29.89 -1.46
N LEU A 92 1.83 29.00 -1.17
CA LEU A 92 0.43 29.36 -0.97
C LEU A 92 0.26 30.30 0.25
N ALA A 93 1.03 30.09 1.32
CA ALA A 93 1.06 30.97 2.48
C ALA A 93 1.72 32.33 2.18
N ALA A 94 2.72 32.38 1.30
CA ALA A 94 3.34 33.62 0.84
C ALA A 94 2.36 34.46 0.00
N ARG A 95 1.62 33.83 -0.92
CA ARG A 95 0.65 34.52 -1.79
C ARG A 95 -0.62 34.98 -1.09
N HIS A 96 -1.15 34.18 -0.17
CA HIS A 96 -2.45 34.44 0.46
C HIS A 96 -2.37 34.91 1.93
N GLY A 97 -1.16 35.03 2.47
CA GLY A 97 -0.89 35.40 3.85
C GLY A 97 -0.84 34.21 4.80
N ARG A 98 0.12 34.22 5.73
CA ARG A 98 0.40 33.12 6.68
C ARG A 98 -0.76 32.75 7.61
N ARG A 99 -1.68 33.69 7.86
CA ARG A 99 -2.85 33.49 8.71
C ARG A 99 -4.11 33.07 7.93
N ASN A 100 -4.00 32.89 6.62
CA ASN A 100 -5.15 32.47 5.81
C ASN A 100 -5.60 31.05 6.22
N PRO A 101 -6.89 30.85 6.55
CA PRO A 101 -7.38 29.56 7.04
C PRO A 101 -7.24 28.42 6.02
N THR A 102 -7.22 28.73 4.72
CA THR A 102 -7.15 27.72 3.65
C THR A 102 -5.81 26.97 3.62
N PRO A 103 -4.63 27.62 3.44
CA PRO A 103 -3.34 26.94 3.54
C PRO A 103 -3.14 26.21 4.88
N LEU A 104 -3.61 26.79 5.99
CA LEU A 104 -3.52 26.17 7.31
C LEU A 104 -4.32 24.86 7.37
N LYS A 105 -5.54 24.83 6.83
CA LYS A 105 -6.36 23.62 6.76
C LYS A 105 -5.71 22.54 5.88
N LEU A 106 -5.19 22.92 4.71
CA LEU A 106 -4.50 21.99 3.81
C LEU A 106 -3.25 21.38 4.45
N ARG A 107 -2.46 22.19 5.16
CA ARG A 107 -1.26 21.72 5.87
C ARG A 107 -1.61 20.73 6.99
N ARG A 108 -2.70 20.94 7.73
CA ARG A 108 -3.18 19.97 8.75
C ARG A 108 -3.56 18.63 8.12
N LEU A 109 -4.36 18.66 7.06
CA LEU A 109 -4.74 17.45 6.32
C LEU A 109 -3.52 16.68 5.80
N TRP A 110 -2.52 17.40 5.29
CA TRP A 110 -1.25 16.81 4.86
C TRP A 110 -0.51 16.15 6.00
N GLN A 111 -0.37 16.82 7.14
CA GLN A 111 0.33 16.28 8.31
C GLN A 111 -0.33 15.02 8.83
N GLU A 112 -1.67 14.98 8.88
CA GLU A 112 -2.45 13.81 9.27
C GLU A 112 -2.23 12.65 8.29
N TYR A 113 -2.36 12.92 6.98
CA TYR A 113 -2.10 11.92 5.95
C TYR A 113 -0.65 11.40 6.01
N ASN A 114 0.34 12.27 6.06
CA ASN A 114 1.76 11.93 6.06
C ASN A 114 2.15 11.11 7.30
N ARG A 115 1.61 11.46 8.48
CA ARG A 115 1.79 10.67 9.71
C ARG A 115 1.22 9.26 9.54
N GLY A 116 -0.01 9.14 9.02
CA GLY A 116 -0.64 7.86 8.75
C GLY A 116 0.13 7.01 7.73
N ARG A 117 0.61 7.65 6.66
CA ARG A 117 1.44 7.03 5.63
C ARG A 117 2.75 6.48 6.20
N ASN A 118 3.46 7.25 7.02
CA ASN A 118 4.71 6.79 7.65
C ASN A 118 4.47 5.60 8.59
N TYR A 119 3.40 5.63 9.39
CA TYR A 119 3.01 4.48 10.23
C TYR A 119 2.76 3.22 9.39
N ARG A 120 2.05 3.35 8.26
CA ARG A 120 1.81 2.23 7.33
C ARG A 120 3.10 1.73 6.70
N ALA A 121 4.00 2.62 6.30
CA ALA A 121 5.31 2.26 5.74
C ALA A 121 6.19 1.51 6.74
N ASP A 122 6.25 1.96 7.99
CA ASP A 122 6.98 1.30 9.06
C ASP A 122 6.41 -0.09 9.34
N ARG A 123 5.08 -0.20 9.43
CA ARG A 123 4.43 -1.48 9.63
C ARG A 123 4.63 -2.42 8.46
N LEU A 124 4.61 -1.92 7.22
CA LEU A 124 4.95 -2.70 6.04
C LEU A 124 6.37 -3.25 6.13
N ARG A 125 7.36 -2.44 6.52
CA ARG A 125 8.74 -2.90 6.71
C ARG A 125 8.83 -4.00 7.77
N GLN A 126 8.13 -3.84 8.90
CA GLN A 126 8.11 -4.85 9.96
C GLN A 126 7.47 -6.17 9.49
N GLN A 127 6.29 -6.11 8.87
CA GLN A 127 5.59 -7.34 8.45
C GLN A 127 6.25 -8.01 7.23
N ARG A 128 6.64 -7.24 6.21
CA ARG A 128 7.25 -7.78 4.99
C ARG A 128 8.69 -8.19 5.19
N MET A 129 9.54 -7.30 5.72
CA MET A 129 10.98 -7.57 5.78
C MET A 129 11.38 -8.36 7.01
N LYS A 130 10.82 -8.05 8.18
CA LYS A 130 11.23 -8.71 9.44
C LYS A 130 10.51 -10.01 9.73
N ARG A 131 9.25 -10.16 9.29
CA ARG A 131 8.49 -11.40 9.51
C ARG A 131 8.48 -12.31 8.28
N LEU A 132 8.00 -11.82 7.14
CA LEU A 132 7.90 -12.66 5.94
C LEU A 132 9.28 -13.01 5.38
N TRP A 133 10.07 -12.00 5.00
CA TRP A 133 11.35 -12.22 4.32
C TRP A 133 12.35 -13.01 5.18
N THR A 134 12.53 -12.63 6.45
CA THR A 134 13.40 -13.38 7.38
C THR A 134 12.94 -14.83 7.55
N GLY A 135 11.63 -15.10 7.53
CA GLY A 135 11.13 -16.48 7.57
C GLY A 135 11.40 -17.29 6.29
N CYS A 136 11.71 -16.66 5.17
CA CYS A 136 11.94 -17.31 3.87
C CYS A 136 13.43 -17.58 3.56
N ILE A 137 14.35 -17.15 4.44
CA ILE A 137 15.80 -17.30 4.27
C ILE A 137 16.42 -17.98 5.49
N GLU A 138 17.54 -18.68 5.29
CA GLU A 138 18.39 -19.09 6.42
C GLU A 138 19.16 -17.86 6.88
N TYR A 139 18.99 -17.49 8.15
CA TYR A 139 19.65 -16.33 8.72
C TYR A 139 20.08 -16.65 10.15
N ASN A 140 21.31 -16.29 10.52
CA ASN A 140 21.86 -16.57 11.85
C ASN A 140 21.77 -18.04 12.30
N ARG A 141 21.92 -19.00 11.36
CA ARG A 141 21.80 -20.45 11.60
C ARG A 141 20.39 -20.91 12.00
N GLU A 142 19.39 -20.04 11.93
CA GLU A 142 17.99 -20.43 12.08
C GLU A 142 17.47 -21.02 10.76
N PRO A 143 16.70 -22.11 10.81
CA PRO A 143 16.11 -22.72 9.63
C PRO A 143 15.03 -21.81 9.03
N ARG A 144 14.78 -21.98 7.72
CA ARG A 144 13.64 -21.34 7.06
C ARG A 144 12.32 -21.81 7.68
N LEU A 145 11.40 -20.87 7.88
CA LEU A 145 10.02 -21.12 8.30
C LEU A 145 9.07 -21.27 7.10
N PHE A 146 9.43 -20.68 5.96
CA PHE A 146 8.62 -20.65 4.75
C PHE A 146 9.46 -20.99 3.51
N HIS A 147 8.76 -21.34 2.43
CA HIS A 147 9.39 -21.50 1.13
C HIS A 147 9.97 -20.18 0.63
N THR A 148 11.11 -20.25 -0.09
CA THR A 148 11.86 -19.07 -0.53
C THR A 148 11.08 -18.22 -1.55
N GLU A 149 10.15 -18.82 -2.27
CA GLU A 149 9.25 -18.18 -3.24
C GLU A 149 8.07 -17.43 -2.59
N THR A 150 7.77 -17.64 -1.31
CA THR A 150 6.62 -17.01 -0.63
C THR A 150 6.59 -15.47 -0.76
N PRO A 151 7.72 -14.73 -0.72
CA PRO A 151 7.71 -13.28 -0.92
C PRO A 151 7.35 -12.84 -2.35
N LEU A 152 7.31 -13.77 -3.31
CA LEU A 152 6.95 -13.56 -4.72
C LEU A 152 5.47 -13.89 -4.99
N GLU A 153 4.67 -14.12 -3.95
CA GLU A 153 3.24 -14.38 -4.04
C GLU A 153 2.52 -13.33 -4.93
N PRO A 154 2.01 -13.74 -6.11
CA PRO A 154 1.45 -12.84 -7.11
C PRO A 154 0.04 -12.34 -6.77
N SER A 155 -0.62 -12.93 -5.78
CA SER A 155 -1.91 -12.42 -5.32
C SER A 155 -1.81 -11.02 -4.70
N TYR A 156 -0.63 -10.48 -4.39
CA TYR A 156 -0.51 -9.07 -3.97
C TYR A 156 0.68 -8.37 -4.63
N LEU A 157 0.72 -7.03 -4.52
CA LEU A 157 1.82 -6.24 -5.10
C LEU A 157 3.18 -6.71 -4.57
N GLN A 158 4.15 -6.84 -5.47
CA GLN A 158 5.53 -7.13 -5.08
C GLN A 158 6.11 -5.94 -4.28
N TYR A 159 6.88 -6.25 -3.25
CA TYR A 159 7.60 -5.23 -2.50
C TYR A 159 8.66 -4.57 -3.40
N SER A 160 8.55 -3.25 -3.61
CA SER A 160 9.57 -2.45 -4.30
C SER A 160 10.70 -2.13 -3.34
N PHE A 161 11.97 -2.37 -3.70
CA PHE A 161 13.11 -1.95 -2.87
C PHE A 161 13.22 -0.43 -2.79
N GLU A 162 12.86 0.28 -3.85
CA GLU A 162 12.84 1.73 -3.90
C GLU A 162 11.43 2.27 -3.61
N VAL A 163 11.40 3.50 -3.11
CA VAL A 163 10.19 4.29 -3.02
C VAL A 163 10.02 5.02 -4.34
N LEU A 164 8.92 4.79 -5.05
CA LEU A 164 8.67 5.47 -6.33
C LEU A 164 7.97 6.78 -6.04
N GLU A 165 8.73 7.87 -6.11
CA GLU A 165 8.22 9.20 -5.82
C GLU A 165 7.45 9.82 -6.99
N TRP A 166 6.48 10.65 -6.67
CA TRP A 166 5.84 11.55 -7.62
C TRP A 166 5.58 12.92 -6.98
N THR A 167 5.51 13.94 -7.81
CA THR A 167 5.23 15.31 -7.39
C THR A 167 3.83 15.70 -7.82
N PRO A 168 2.90 15.95 -6.87
CA PRO A 168 1.57 16.45 -7.21
C PRO A 168 1.65 17.83 -7.85
N ARG A 169 0.90 18.04 -8.94
CA ARG A 169 0.85 19.30 -9.69
C ARG A 169 -0.48 20.03 -9.51
N LYS A 170 -1.52 19.31 -9.13
CA LYS A 170 -2.91 19.75 -9.00
C LYS A 170 -3.48 19.34 -7.64
N SER A 171 -4.67 19.84 -7.31
CA SER A 171 -5.37 19.50 -6.07
C SER A 171 -6.00 18.09 -6.11
N ASP A 172 -6.34 17.61 -7.31
CA ASP A 172 -6.91 16.29 -7.56
C ASP A 172 -5.82 15.24 -7.76
N TRP A 173 -5.32 14.73 -6.64
CA TRP A 173 -4.27 13.72 -6.61
C TRP A 173 -4.73 12.36 -7.14
N VAL A 174 -6.02 12.06 -7.07
CA VAL A 174 -6.56 10.78 -7.58
C VAL A 174 -6.51 10.77 -9.10
N ALA A 175 -6.94 11.86 -9.74
CA ALA A 175 -6.82 12.01 -11.20
C ALA A 175 -5.35 11.99 -11.65
N GLU A 176 -4.47 12.70 -10.95
CA GLU A 176 -3.04 12.72 -11.30
C GLU A 176 -2.36 11.36 -11.18
N VAL A 177 -2.70 10.57 -10.16
CA VAL A 177 -2.16 9.22 -9.99
C VAL A 177 -2.73 8.27 -11.03
N THR A 178 -3.99 8.44 -11.43
CA THR A 178 -4.56 7.69 -12.54
C THR A 178 -3.84 7.99 -13.87
N GLU A 179 -3.48 9.25 -14.12
CA GLU A 179 -2.67 9.67 -15.26
C GLU A 179 -1.23 9.13 -15.16
N LEU A 180 -0.65 9.11 -13.95
CA LEU A 180 0.66 8.52 -13.70
C LEU A 180 0.66 7.03 -14.03
N ASP A 181 -0.33 6.28 -13.54
CA ASP A 181 -0.50 4.85 -13.77
C ASP A 181 -0.64 4.51 -15.26
N ALA A 182 -1.36 5.35 -16.01
CA ALA A 182 -1.50 5.18 -17.45
C ALA A 182 -0.16 5.37 -18.19
N ARG A 183 0.69 6.30 -17.74
CA ARG A 183 2.00 6.58 -18.33
C ARG A 183 3.10 5.65 -17.83
N GLN A 184 2.95 5.12 -16.61
CA GLN A 184 3.97 4.37 -15.89
C GLN A 184 3.37 3.10 -15.26
N PRO A 185 2.91 2.14 -16.06
CA PRO A 185 2.16 0.96 -15.59
C PRO A 185 2.93 0.06 -14.59
N TRP A 186 4.26 0.16 -14.53
CA TRP A 186 5.06 -0.55 -13.53
C TRP A 186 4.78 -0.11 -12.09
N HIS A 187 4.18 1.06 -11.87
CA HIS A 187 3.68 1.50 -10.56
C HIS A 187 2.66 0.54 -9.96
N ASN A 188 1.91 -0.20 -10.79
CA ASN A 188 0.93 -1.20 -10.36
C ASN A 188 1.28 -2.62 -10.82
N TYR A 189 2.58 -2.91 -11.02
CA TYR A 189 3.06 -4.23 -11.43
C TYR A 189 2.38 -4.76 -12.72
N TRP A 190 2.07 -3.84 -13.65
CA TRP A 190 1.37 -4.16 -14.90
C TRP A 190 0.00 -4.79 -14.72
N THR A 191 -0.63 -4.67 -13.54
CA THR A 191 -2.03 -5.06 -13.37
C THR A 191 -2.88 -4.26 -14.38
N PRO A 192 -3.68 -4.93 -15.22
CA PRO A 192 -4.32 -4.27 -16.35
C PRO A 192 -5.17 -3.11 -15.86
N THR A 193 -4.90 -1.87 -16.27
CA THR A 193 -5.81 -0.75 -16.04
C THR A 193 -7.08 -0.97 -16.87
N LYS A 194 -8.24 -0.42 -16.47
CA LYS A 194 -9.48 -0.56 -17.29
C LYS A 194 -9.27 -0.12 -18.74
N THR A 195 -8.32 0.77 -18.98
CA THR A 195 -7.92 1.28 -20.30
C THR A 195 -7.11 0.26 -21.12
N SER A 196 -6.34 -0.62 -20.47
CA SER A 196 -5.50 -1.63 -21.16
C SER A 196 -6.28 -2.81 -21.74
N LEU A 197 -7.58 -2.95 -21.43
CA LEU A 197 -8.48 -3.95 -22.02
C LEU A 197 -9.09 -3.51 -23.36
N LYS A 198 -8.65 -2.36 -23.90
CA LYS A 198 -8.98 -1.93 -25.26
C LYS A 198 -7.71 -1.92 -26.11
N ALA A 199 -7.35 -3.08 -26.64
CA ALA A 199 -6.49 -3.22 -27.80
C ALA A 199 -7.20 -4.18 -28.78
N PRO A 200 -7.04 -3.97 -30.10
CA PRO A 200 -8.02 -4.29 -31.15
C PRO A 200 -8.38 -5.76 -31.32
#